data_AF-A0A4Y8CAC3-F1
#
_entry.id   AF-A0A4Y8CAC3-F1
#
_cell.length_a   1.000
_cell.length_b   1.000
_cell.length_c   1.000
_cell.angle_alpha   90.00
_cell.angle_beta   90.00
_cell.angle_gamma   90.00
#
_symmetry.space_group_name_H-M   'P 1'
#
loop_
_entity.id
_entity.type
_entity.pdbx_description
1 polymer ?
#
loop_
_entity_poly.entity_id
_entity_poly.type
_entity_poly.pdbx_seq_one_letter_code
_entity_poly.pdbx_strand_id
1 'polypeptide(L)'
;KFYEKTEAFFEKIEQKYENLLYKILQNKAKFILTTLVFVGLSFALATRIGLDFLPMEDDSEIQVLLESKKDLSLEAMKEKSLNLLEKIKNDSNVKYAFLLVGYDDAKDATKAKIYVKLKNLDERNLRQ
;
A
#
# COMPACT_ATOMS: atom_id res chain seq x y z
N LYS A 1 34.79 -25.03 -24.38
CA LYS A 1 33.57 -25.72 -23.87
C LYS A 1 32.44 -24.80 -23.41
N PHE A 2 32.65 -23.78 -22.55
CA PHE A 2 31.59 -22.78 -22.26
C PHE A 2 31.34 -21.86 -23.46
N TYR A 3 32.42 -21.30 -24.02
CA TYR A 3 32.42 -20.41 -25.19
C TYR A 3 31.68 -21.01 -26.41
N GLU A 4 32.01 -22.25 -26.80
CA GLU A 4 31.40 -22.92 -27.96
C GLU A 4 29.89 -23.17 -27.78
N LYS A 5 29.42 -23.36 -26.53
CA LYS A 5 27.98 -23.54 -26.26
C LYS A 5 27.23 -22.22 -26.24
N THR A 6 27.87 -21.14 -25.77
CA THR A 6 27.28 -19.80 -25.80
C THR A 6 27.25 -19.22 -27.21
N GLU A 7 28.27 -19.47 -28.02
CA GLU A 7 28.36 -18.96 -29.40
C GLU A 7 27.24 -19.51 -30.28
N ALA A 8 27.02 -20.83 -30.26
CA ALA A 8 25.90 -21.44 -30.99
C ALA A 8 24.51 -21.00 -30.48
N PHE A 9 24.40 -20.51 -29.23
CA PHE A 9 23.18 -19.91 -28.70
C PHE A 9 22.98 -18.48 -29.21
N PHE A 10 24.03 -17.66 -29.21
CA PHE A 10 23.98 -16.28 -29.71
C PHE A 10 23.72 -16.24 -31.22
N GLU A 11 24.38 -17.07 -32.02
CA GLU A 11 24.14 -17.17 -33.47
C GLU A 11 22.67 -17.50 -33.79
N LYS A 12 22.04 -18.39 -33.00
CA LYS A 12 20.61 -18.71 -33.16
C LYS A 12 19.70 -17.55 -32.80
N ILE A 13 20.07 -16.73 -31.83
CA ILE A 13 19.32 -15.51 -31.48
C ILE A 13 19.44 -14.50 -32.62
N GLU A 14 20.65 -14.29 -33.14
CA GLU A 14 20.90 -13.36 -34.25
C GLU A 14 20.11 -13.75 -35.50
N GLN A 15 20.16 -15.03 -35.91
CA GLN A 15 19.39 -15.51 -37.06
C GLN A 15 17.88 -15.36 -36.86
N LYS A 16 17.37 -15.56 -35.63
CA LYS A 16 15.94 -15.31 -35.33
C LYS A 16 15.59 -13.84 -35.40
N TYR A 17 16.45 -12.97 -34.88
CA TYR A 17 16.27 -11.53 -34.91
C TYR A 17 16.28 -10.99 -36.34
N GLU A 18 17.23 -11.42 -37.16
CA GLU A 18 17.31 -11.07 -38.57
C GLU A 18 16.05 -11.49 -39.34
N ASN A 19 15.61 -12.74 -39.18
CA ASN A 19 14.38 -13.23 -39.80
C ASN A 19 13.13 -12.46 -39.34
N LEU A 20 13.08 -12.04 -38.07
CA LEU A 20 12.00 -11.21 -37.54
C LEU A 20 12.02 -9.82 -38.19
N LEU A 21 13.20 -9.19 -38.30
CA LEU A 21 13.36 -7.91 -38.98
C LEU A 21 12.89 -7.95 -40.43
N TYR A 22 13.28 -8.98 -41.19
CA TYR A 22 12.81 -9.15 -42.56
C TYR A 22 11.28 -9.21 -42.65
N LYS A 23 10.62 -9.96 -41.76
CA LYS A 23 9.15 -10.05 -41.69
C LYS A 23 8.50 -8.70 -41.35
N ILE A 24 9.10 -7.93 -40.43
CA ILE A 24 8.65 -6.59 -40.05
C ILE A 24 8.77 -5.64 -41.24
N LEU A 25 9.92 -5.63 -41.90
CA LEU A 25 10.22 -4.74 -43.03
C LEU A 25 9.37 -5.06 -44.26
N GLN A 26 8.93 -6.30 -44.45
CA GLN A 26 7.99 -6.65 -45.51
C GLN A 26 6.55 -6.22 -45.19
N ASN A 27 6.18 -6.13 -43.90
CA ASN A 27 4.81 -5.84 -43.44
C ASN A 27 4.72 -4.54 -42.64
N LYS A 28 5.49 -3.51 -43.01
CA LYS A 28 5.70 -2.27 -42.23
C LYS A 28 4.40 -1.67 -41.68
N ALA A 29 3.39 -1.52 -42.54
CA ALA A 29 2.11 -0.91 -42.16
C ALA A 29 1.36 -1.73 -41.09
N LYS A 30 1.34 -3.07 -41.20
CA LYS A 30 0.70 -3.95 -40.21
C LYS A 30 1.39 -3.84 -38.85
N PHE A 31 2.72 -3.77 -38.85
CA PHE A 31 3.49 -3.60 -37.61
C PHE A 31 3.26 -2.22 -36.99
N ILE A 32 3.24 -1.14 -37.78
CA ILE A 32 2.92 0.21 -37.30
C ILE A 32 1.52 0.24 -36.66
N LEU A 33 0.51 -0.32 -37.34
CA LEU A 33 -0.85 -0.40 -36.80
C LEU A 33 -0.90 -1.21 -35.50
N THR A 34 -0.21 -2.35 -35.47
CA THR A 34 -0.10 -3.20 -34.27
C THR A 34 0.52 -2.44 -33.11
N THR A 35 1.60 -1.70 -33.33
CA THR A 35 2.24 -0.85 -32.32
C THR A 35 1.28 0.20 -31.78
N LEU A 36 0.51 0.87 -32.65
CA LEU A 36 -0.48 1.86 -32.21
C LEU A 36 -1.58 1.22 -31.35
N VAL A 37 -2.03 0.01 -31.69
CA VAL A 37 -2.98 -0.75 -30.87
C VAL A 37 -2.39 -1.06 -29.49
N PHE A 38 -1.14 -1.52 -29.42
CA PHE A 38 -0.47 -1.77 -28.13
C PHE A 38 -0.31 -0.49 -27.31
N VAL A 39 0.06 0.63 -27.93
CA VAL A 39 0.15 1.93 -27.24
C VAL A 39 -1.22 2.34 -26.69
N GLY A 40 -2.28 2.23 -27.50
CA GLY A 40 -3.64 2.51 -27.06
C GLY A 40 -4.10 1.62 -25.89
N LEU A 41 -3.76 0.33 -25.93
CA LEU A 41 -4.04 -0.61 -24.85
C LEU A 41 -3.28 -0.26 -23.57
N SER A 42 -2.01 0.14 -23.68
CA SER A 42 -1.22 0.61 -22.54
C SER A 42 -1.86 1.82 -21.85
N PHE A 43 -2.34 2.81 -22.62
CA PHE A 43 -3.08 3.94 -22.05
C PHE A 43 -4.40 3.51 -21.41
N ALA A 44 -5.15 2.60 -22.03
CA ALA A 44 -6.39 2.07 -21.47
C ALA A 44 -6.18 1.25 -20.19
N LEU A 45 -5.01 0.61 -20.03
CA LEU A 45 -4.63 -0.07 -18.80
C LEU A 45 -4.15 0.92 -17.73
N ALA A 46 -3.43 1.97 -18.13
CA ALA A 46 -2.95 2.99 -17.20
C ALA A 46 -4.10 3.68 -16.44
N THR A 47 -5.26 3.90 -17.08
CA THR A 47 -6.45 4.46 -16.40
C THR A 47 -7.07 3.52 -15.36
N ARG A 48 -6.70 2.23 -15.34
CA ARG A 48 -7.17 1.25 -14.35
C ARG A 48 -6.24 1.13 -13.15
N ILE A 49 -5.06 1.75 -13.19
CA ILE A 49 -4.11 1.75 -12.09
C ILE A 49 -4.51 2.88 -11.13
N GLY A 50 -4.72 2.53 -9.86
CA GLY A 50 -4.98 3.51 -8.81
C GLY A 50 -3.78 4.42 -8.63
N LEU A 51 -4.02 5.73 -8.54
CA LEU A 51 -2.98 6.70 -8.20
C LEU A 51 -2.93 6.84 -6.69
N ASP A 52 -2.09 6.03 -6.04
CA ASP A 52 -1.72 6.23 -4.65
C ASP A 52 -0.44 7.08 -4.58
N PHE A 53 -0.40 8.05 -3.66
CA PHE A 53 0.79 8.89 -3.48
C PHE A 53 1.96 8.08 -2.90
N LEU A 54 1.68 7.28 -1.88
CA LEU A 54 2.60 6.35 -1.23
C LEU A 54 1.82 5.10 -0.80
N PRO A 55 2.45 3.91 -0.81
CA PRO A 55 1.83 2.72 -0.25
C PRO A 55 1.59 2.93 1.26
N MET A 56 0.47 2.42 1.77
CA MET A 56 0.29 2.29 3.21
C MET A 56 1.27 1.25 3.74
N GLU A 57 2.05 1.64 4.74
CA GLU A 57 2.97 0.78 5.47
C GLU A 57 2.50 0.62 6.93
N ASP A 58 2.88 -0.49 7.55
CA ASP A 58 2.59 -0.76 8.95
C ASP A 58 3.68 -0.17 9.86
N ASP A 59 3.41 1.03 10.37
CA ASP A 59 4.30 1.72 11.34
C ASP A 59 4.13 1.22 12.79
N SER A 60 3.38 0.14 13.00
CA SER A 60 3.01 -0.38 14.31
C SER A 60 2.30 0.67 15.19
N GLU A 61 1.58 1.60 14.56
CA GLU A 61 0.88 2.71 15.22
C GLU A 61 -0.55 2.82 14.73
N ILE A 62 -1.48 2.93 15.66
CA ILE A 62 -2.90 3.12 15.37
C ILE A 62 -3.42 4.28 16.22
N GLN A 63 -4.19 5.17 15.61
CA GLN A 63 -4.91 6.22 16.30
C GLN A 63 -6.41 5.93 16.25
N VAL A 64 -7.03 5.77 17.42
CA VAL A 64 -8.48 5.63 17.55
C VAL A 64 -9.05 6.99 17.95
N LEU A 65 -9.83 7.57 17.05
CA LEU A 65 -10.50 8.86 17.27
C LEU A 65 -11.91 8.60 17.80
N LEU A 66 -12.24 9.24 18.92
CA LEU A 66 -13.53 9.14 19.58
C LEU A 66 -14.19 10.52 19.56
N GLU A 67 -15.44 10.55 19.10
CA GLU A 67 -16.24 11.77 19.04
C GLU A 67 -17.66 11.46 19.51
N SER A 68 -18.17 12.27 20.43
CA SER A 68 -19.53 12.13 20.95
C SER A 68 -20.51 13.04 20.20
N LYS A 69 -21.66 12.47 19.80
CA LYS A 69 -22.77 13.23 19.19
C LYS A 69 -23.51 14.15 20.16
N LYS A 70 -23.37 13.92 21.46
CA LYS A 70 -23.99 14.74 22.52
C LYS A 70 -22.89 15.46 23.26
N ASP A 71 -23.17 16.67 23.73
CA ASP A 71 -22.32 17.38 24.67
C ASP A 71 -22.14 16.51 25.93
N LEU A 72 -20.95 15.96 26.06
CA LEU A 72 -20.50 15.19 27.22
C LEU A 72 -19.56 16.07 28.04
N SER A 73 -19.62 15.93 29.36
CA SER A 73 -18.58 16.50 30.21
C SER A 73 -17.25 15.79 29.96
N LEU A 74 -16.15 16.47 30.31
CA LEU A 74 -14.81 15.93 30.19
C LEU A 74 -14.65 14.63 30.99
N GLU A 75 -15.23 14.56 32.18
CA GLU A 75 -15.21 13.39 33.06
C GLU A 75 -15.95 12.21 32.44
N ALA A 76 -17.13 12.46 31.85
CA ALA A 76 -17.92 11.42 31.21
C ALA A 76 -17.23 10.89 29.95
N MET A 77 -16.60 11.76 29.17
CA MET A 77 -15.80 11.36 28.00
C MET A 77 -14.57 10.55 28.42
N LYS A 78 -13.90 10.96 29.49
CA LYS A 78 -12.77 10.23 30.08
C LYS A 78 -13.19 8.83 30.52
N GLU A 79 -14.25 8.69 31.30
CA GLU A 79 -14.71 7.39 31.80
C GLU A 79 -15.03 6.41 30.66
N LYS A 80 -15.79 6.87 29.65
CA LYS A 80 -16.13 6.06 28.48
C LYS A 80 -14.90 5.66 27.67
N SER A 81 -14.00 6.61 27.45
CA SER A 81 -12.78 6.36 26.68
C SER A 81 -11.79 5.47 27.42
N LEU A 82 -11.74 5.52 28.76
CA LEU A 82 -10.94 4.61 29.58
C LEU A 82 -11.42 3.17 29.46
N ASN A 83 -12.73 2.92 29.45
CA ASN A 83 -13.26 1.57 29.24
C ASN A 83 -12.78 0.99 27.90
N LEU A 84 -12.78 1.80 26.84
CA LEU A 84 -12.24 1.38 25.54
C LEU A 84 -10.72 1.16 25.57
N LEU A 85 -9.98 2.05 26.23
CA LEU A 85 -8.54 1.94 26.40
C LEU A 85 -8.16 0.61 27.07
N GLU A 86 -8.85 0.22 28.13
CA GLU A 86 -8.57 -1.03 28.84
C GLU A 86 -8.86 -2.26 27.96
N LYS A 87 -9.90 -2.21 27.12
CA LYS A 87 -10.15 -3.26 26.12
C LYS A 87 -9.02 -3.36 25.09
N ILE A 88 -8.52 -2.22 24.60
CA ILE A 88 -7.40 -2.18 23.64
C ILE A 88 -6.11 -2.71 24.28
N LYS A 89 -5.80 -2.31 25.52
CA LYS A 89 -4.61 -2.80 26.24
C LYS A 89 -4.62 -4.30 26.51
N ASN A 90 -5.80 -4.91 26.61
CA ASN A 90 -5.92 -6.36 26.80
C ASN A 90 -5.56 -7.16 25.53
N ASP A 91 -5.36 -6.52 24.38
CA ASP A 91 -4.88 -7.19 23.18
C ASP A 91 -3.38 -7.53 23.29
N SER A 92 -3.04 -8.79 23.04
CA SER A 92 -1.67 -9.30 23.11
C SER A 92 -0.68 -8.64 22.15
N ASN A 93 -1.14 -8.00 21.08
CA ASN A 93 -0.31 -7.32 20.08
C ASN A 93 -0.01 -5.86 20.45
N VAL A 94 -0.69 -5.31 21.45
CA VAL A 94 -0.47 -3.93 21.91
C VAL A 94 0.73 -3.89 22.84
N LYS A 95 1.68 -3.00 22.54
CA LYS A 95 2.84 -2.72 23.40
C LYS A 95 2.48 -1.73 24.49
N TYR A 96 1.82 -0.64 24.11
CA TYR A 96 1.22 0.31 25.03
C TYR A 96 0.12 1.10 24.33
N ALA A 97 -0.81 1.63 25.11
CA ALA A 97 -1.80 2.58 24.65
C ALA A 97 -2.06 3.64 25.71
N PHE A 98 -2.31 4.87 25.28
CA PHE A 98 -2.66 5.97 26.17
C PHE A 98 -3.80 6.82 25.60
N LEU A 99 -4.53 7.49 26.49
CA LEU A 99 -5.71 8.27 26.19
C LEU A 99 -5.41 9.77 26.33
N LEU A 100 -5.84 10.53 25.33
CA LEU A 100 -5.87 11.99 25.31
C LEU A 100 -7.33 12.42 25.20
N VAL A 101 -7.85 13.19 26.15
CA VAL A 101 -9.21 13.78 26.08
C VAL A 101 -9.07 15.27 25.77
N GLY A 102 -9.88 15.80 24.86
CA GLY A 102 -9.72 17.18 24.35
C GLY A 102 -8.38 17.38 23.64
N TYR A 103 -8.02 16.44 22.77
CA TYR A 103 -6.70 16.42 22.10
C TYR A 103 -6.56 17.49 21.01
N ASP A 104 -7.66 18.08 20.55
CA ASP A 104 -7.66 19.07 19.48
C ASP A 104 -7.30 20.46 20.03
N ASP A 105 -6.96 21.39 19.13
CA ASP A 105 -6.53 22.75 19.52
C ASP A 105 -7.62 23.49 20.31
N ALA A 106 -8.89 23.16 20.04
CA ALA A 106 -10.05 23.70 20.74
C ALA A 106 -10.28 23.09 22.14
N LYS A 107 -9.54 22.03 22.50
CA LYS A 107 -9.68 21.27 23.76
C LYS A 107 -11.12 20.81 24.00
N ASP A 108 -11.73 20.27 22.96
CA ASP A 108 -13.13 19.85 22.95
C ASP A 108 -13.35 18.66 23.90
N ALA A 109 -14.15 18.88 24.95
CA ALA A 109 -14.46 17.86 25.95
C ALA A 109 -15.19 16.64 25.38
N THR A 110 -15.79 16.77 24.18
CA THR A 110 -16.54 15.70 23.51
C THR A 110 -15.67 14.78 22.64
N LYS A 111 -14.38 15.12 22.49
CA LYS A 111 -13.43 14.37 21.65
C LYS A 111 -12.33 13.74 22.49
N ALA A 112 -11.91 12.57 22.06
CA ALA A 112 -10.75 11.89 22.63
C ALA A 112 -9.97 11.13 21.55
N LYS A 113 -8.68 10.93 21.80
CA LYS A 113 -7.78 10.15 20.97
C LYS A 113 -7.11 9.10 21.83
N ILE A 114 -7.18 7.85 21.39
CA ILE A 114 -6.35 6.78 21.94
C ILE A 114 -5.23 6.53 20.96
N TYR A 115 -4.00 6.74 21.42
CA TYR A 115 -2.81 6.36 20.67
C TYR A 115 -2.41 4.94 21.09
N VAL A 116 -2.20 4.07 20.09
CA VAL A 116 -1.88 2.66 20.28
C VAL A 116 -0.57 2.38 19.57
N LYS A 117 0.43 1.92 20.33
CA LYS A 117 1.66 1.35 19.76
C LYS A 117 1.55 -0.16 19.82
N LEU A 118 1.67 -0.80 18.67
CA LEU A 118 1.75 -2.25 18.54
C LEU A 118 3.17 -2.74 18.81
N LYS A 119 3.30 -4.04 19.09
CA LYS A 119 4.58 -4.74 19.07
C LYS A 119 5.17 -4.75 17.67
N ASN A 120 6.48 -4.99 17.56
CA ASN A 120 7.12 -5.05 16.25
C ASN A 120 6.55 -6.21 15.42
N LEU A 121 6.66 -6.13 14.09
CA LEU A 121 6.13 -7.14 13.18
C LEU A 121 6.64 -8.56 13.49
N ASP A 122 7.90 -8.67 13.92
CA ASP A 122 8.54 -9.95 14.29
C ASP A 122 7.94 -10.60 15.53
N GLU A 123 7.29 -9.81 16.38
CA GLU A 123 6.67 -10.23 17.64
C GLU A 123 5.15 -10.42 17.50
N ARG A 124 4.58 -10.15 16.32
CA ARG A 124 3.15 -10.27 16.01
C ARG A 124 2.88 -11.51 15.17
N ASN A 125 1.87 -12.28 15.56
CA ASN A 125 1.43 -13.47 14.81
C ASN A 125 0.73 -13.10 13.48
N LEU A 126 0.24 -11.86 13.36
CA LEU A 126 -0.45 -11.34 12.17
C LEU A 126 0.38 -10.22 11.57
N ARG A 127 0.73 -10.40 10.29
CA ARG A 127 1.30 -9.36 9.43
C ARG A 127 0.15 -8.62 8.76
N GLN A 128 -0.30 -7.54 9.36
CA GLN A 128 -1.13 -6.53 8.70
C GLN A 128 -0.44 -5.19 8.86
#